data_AF-W7TNU0-F1
#
_entry.id   AF-W7TNU0-F1
#
_cell.length_a   1.000
_cell.length_b   1.000
_cell.length_c   1.000
_cell.angle_alpha   90.00
_cell.angle_beta   90.00
_cell.angle_gamma   90.00
#
_symmetry.space_group_name_H-M   'P 1'
#
loop_
_entity.id
_entity.type
_entity.pdbx_description
1 polymer ?
#
loop_
_entity_poly.entity_id
_entity_poly.type
_entity_poly.pdbx_seq_one_letter_code
_entity_poly.pdbx_strand_id
1 'polypeptide(L)'
;MQNPASFHTHSPVKAALVHVKQHCKGVDASHDICHIERVLALTDRIARAQGLNSCELEMAWLCAVLHDVGDPKYTSNGVKVLNGVLDQLQADGHITPGQAQRIQAVVLRVSFREELPGGMFTPGDLLTYPELGPVKDADQLDAIGAIGIARTFAFGGALGREMYSSEMAASHGAGLENRRRPLPASKIEYLASSAVSVENGQTTTKGHDTLTHFHDKLLHLAARMKTSEGRALAKARHAFMESFVAEFVEEITGKR
;
A
#
# COMPACT_ATOMS: atom_id res chain seq x y z
N MET A 1 -1.13 32.94 13.86
CA MET A 1 -1.84 31.94 13.04
C MET A 1 -1.66 30.59 13.71
N GLN A 2 -2.75 30.03 14.24
CA GLN A 2 -2.69 28.74 14.95
C GLN A 2 -2.28 27.64 13.97
N ASN A 3 -1.27 26.86 14.33
CA ASN A 3 -0.86 25.66 13.61
C ASN A 3 -2.09 24.72 13.54
N PRO A 4 -2.63 24.37 12.37
CA PRO A 4 -3.81 23.51 12.30
C PRO A 4 -3.49 22.20 13.03
N ALA A 5 -4.43 21.74 13.86
CA ALA A 5 -4.24 20.60 14.74
C ALA A 5 -3.53 19.44 14.02
N SER A 6 -2.34 19.09 14.52
CA SER A 6 -1.57 17.94 14.03
C SER A 6 -2.41 16.69 14.30
N PHE A 7 -2.57 15.82 13.29
CA PHE A 7 -3.28 14.55 13.43
C PHE A 7 -2.80 13.69 14.62
N HIS A 8 -1.55 13.89 15.07
CA HIS A 8 -1.00 13.26 16.28
C HIS A 8 -1.67 13.65 17.60
N THR A 9 -2.33 14.81 17.62
CA THR A 9 -3.08 15.32 18.79
C THR A 9 -4.57 14.96 18.73
N HIS A 10 -5.03 14.41 17.62
CA HIS A 10 -6.42 14.00 17.45
C HIS A 10 -6.70 12.71 18.23
N SER A 11 -7.56 12.80 19.24
CA SER A 11 -7.79 11.72 20.22
C SER A 11 -8.13 10.37 19.55
N PRO A 12 -9.12 10.30 18.62
CA PRO A 12 -9.41 9.07 17.87
C PRO A 12 -8.22 8.48 17.10
N VAL A 13 -7.41 9.33 16.47
CA VAL A 13 -6.24 8.89 15.68
C VAL A 13 -5.16 8.34 16.60
N LYS A 14 -4.92 8.99 17.74
CA LYS A 14 -3.97 8.51 18.75
C LYS A 14 -4.38 7.15 19.31
N ALA A 15 -5.67 6.95 19.60
CA ALA A 15 -6.20 5.67 20.06
C ALA A 15 -5.99 4.58 18.98
N ALA A 16 -6.37 4.85 17.73
CA ALA A 16 -6.15 3.93 16.62
C ALA A 16 -4.67 3.54 16.45
N LEU A 17 -3.75 4.51 16.55
CA LEU A 17 -2.31 4.26 16.48
C LEU A 17 -1.80 3.34 17.60
N VAL A 18 -2.37 3.42 18.81
CA VAL A 18 -2.03 2.50 19.92
C VAL A 18 -2.43 1.07 19.56
N HIS A 19 -3.63 0.86 19.03
CA HIS A 19 -4.09 -0.46 18.59
C HIS A 19 -3.21 -1.02 17.47
N VAL A 20 -2.89 -0.20 16.46
CA VAL A 20 -2.03 -0.62 15.34
C VAL A 20 -0.62 -0.97 15.83
N LYS A 21 -0.02 -0.17 16.71
CA LYS A 21 1.30 -0.47 17.31
C LYS A 21 1.33 -1.81 18.04
N GLN A 22 0.23 -2.23 18.65
CA GLN A 22 0.12 -3.55 19.28
C GLN A 22 0.03 -4.67 18.25
N HIS A 23 -0.70 -4.45 17.15
CA HIS A 23 -0.86 -5.42 16.05
C HIS A 23 0.40 -5.57 15.18
N CYS A 24 1.21 -4.50 15.02
CA CYS A 24 2.43 -4.52 14.22
C CYS A 24 3.66 -5.13 14.94
N LYS A 25 3.52 -5.63 16.18
CA LYS A 25 4.64 -6.27 16.90
C LYS A 25 5.05 -7.56 16.19
N GLY A 26 6.30 -7.62 15.73
CA GLY A 26 6.87 -8.81 15.07
C GLY A 26 6.65 -8.87 13.56
N VAL A 27 6.13 -7.80 12.95
CA VAL A 27 6.01 -7.66 11.49
C VAL A 27 7.34 -7.22 10.87
N ASP A 28 7.59 -7.59 9.61
CA ASP A 28 8.84 -7.28 8.91
C ASP A 28 9.09 -5.76 8.72
N ALA A 29 10.33 -5.38 8.43
CA ALA A 29 10.76 -3.99 8.28
C ALA A 29 10.06 -3.23 7.13
N SER A 30 9.41 -3.94 6.20
CA SER A 30 8.63 -3.33 5.14
C SER A 30 7.18 -3.09 5.55
N HIS A 31 6.74 -3.39 6.76
CA HIS A 31 5.39 -3.05 7.23
C HIS A 31 5.39 -2.61 8.70
N ASP A 32 6.45 -1.89 9.06
CA ASP A 32 6.62 -1.31 10.38
C ASP A 32 5.70 -0.09 10.60
N ILE A 33 5.59 0.35 11.85
CA ILE A 33 4.78 1.54 12.21
C ILE A 33 5.18 2.78 11.39
N CYS A 34 6.43 2.86 10.94
CA CYS A 34 6.92 3.94 10.11
C CYS A 34 6.17 4.00 8.75
N HIS A 35 5.76 2.86 8.18
CA HIS A 35 4.89 2.84 7.01
C HIS A 35 3.57 3.56 7.27
N ILE A 36 2.88 3.20 8.36
CA ILE A 36 1.60 3.82 8.73
C ILE A 36 1.75 5.32 8.97
N GLU A 37 2.81 5.74 9.65
CA GLU A 37 3.08 7.16 9.90
C GLU A 37 3.35 7.95 8.60
N ARG A 38 4.10 7.37 7.64
CA ARG A 38 4.32 8.00 6.32
C ARG A 38 3.04 8.07 5.50
N VAL A 39 2.24 7.01 5.48
CA VAL A 39 0.93 6.98 4.80
C VAL A 39 -0.02 7.99 5.41
N LEU A 40 -0.06 8.11 6.74
CA LEU A 40 -0.87 9.10 7.43
C LEU A 40 -0.46 10.55 7.07
N ALA A 41 0.84 10.84 7.05
CA ALA A 41 1.35 12.15 6.67
C ALA A 41 1.05 12.50 5.19
N LEU A 42 1.19 11.53 4.29
CA LEU A 42 0.82 11.70 2.88
C LEU A 42 -0.69 11.88 2.71
N THR A 43 -1.49 11.13 3.47
CA THR A 43 -2.95 11.25 3.46
C THR A 43 -3.38 12.64 3.89
N ASP A 44 -2.83 13.18 4.99
CA ASP A 44 -3.14 14.54 5.46
C ASP A 44 -2.84 15.59 4.37
N ARG A 45 -1.66 15.50 3.76
CA ARG A 45 -1.27 16.40 2.67
C ARG A 45 -2.25 16.34 1.50
N ILE A 46 -2.55 15.14 1.02
CA ILE A 46 -3.40 14.93 -0.17
C ILE A 46 -4.86 15.30 0.10
N ALA A 47 -5.36 14.99 1.30
CA ALA A 47 -6.71 15.33 1.72
C ALA A 47 -6.91 16.84 1.85
N ARG A 48 -5.94 17.56 2.43
CA ARG A 48 -5.96 19.03 2.50
C ARG A 48 -5.89 19.67 1.12
N ALA A 49 -5.05 19.15 0.23
CA ALA A 49 -4.95 19.65 -1.15
C ALA A 49 -6.26 19.48 -1.95
N GLN A 50 -7.07 18.48 -1.61
CA GLN A 50 -8.41 18.30 -2.17
C GLN A 50 -9.50 19.13 -1.50
N GLY A 51 -9.19 19.84 -0.42
CA GLY A 51 -10.16 20.67 0.28
C GLY A 51 -11.17 19.87 1.12
N LEU A 52 -10.79 18.67 1.59
CA LEU A 52 -11.63 17.90 2.51
C LEU A 52 -11.93 18.73 3.77
N ASN A 53 -13.18 18.68 4.23
CA ASN A 53 -13.59 19.35 5.46
C ASN A 53 -13.06 18.61 6.71
N SER A 54 -13.23 19.20 7.89
CA SER A 54 -12.68 18.64 9.14
C SER A 54 -13.16 17.20 9.45
N CYS A 55 -14.42 16.88 9.17
CA CYS A 55 -14.96 15.53 9.40
C CYS A 55 -14.38 14.53 8.39
N GLU A 56 -14.23 14.94 7.14
CA GLU A 56 -13.62 14.10 6.08
C GLU A 56 -12.12 13.89 6.32
N LEU A 57 -11.41 14.91 6.82
CA LEU A 57 -10.01 14.81 7.22
C LEU A 57 -9.81 13.81 8.35
N GLU A 58 -10.66 13.85 9.38
CA GLU A 58 -10.65 12.86 10.46
C GLU A 58 -10.86 11.44 9.92
N MET A 59 -11.85 11.25 9.03
CA MET A 59 -12.11 9.96 8.39
C MET A 59 -10.92 9.47 7.58
N ALA A 60 -10.28 10.35 6.79
CA ALA A 60 -9.07 10.04 6.05
C ALA A 60 -7.93 9.59 6.96
N TRP A 61 -7.69 10.28 8.09
CA TRP A 61 -6.66 9.89 9.04
C TRP A 61 -6.94 8.54 9.70
N LEU A 62 -8.18 8.30 10.14
CA LEU A 62 -8.57 7.02 10.76
C LEU A 62 -8.43 5.86 9.77
N CYS A 63 -8.88 6.06 8.52
CA CYS A 63 -8.73 5.06 7.47
C CYS A 63 -7.26 4.81 7.14
N ALA A 64 -6.42 5.85 7.07
CA ALA A 64 -4.98 5.70 6.83
C ALA A 64 -4.27 4.93 7.96
N VAL A 65 -4.64 5.15 9.22
CA VAL A 65 -4.06 4.38 10.33
C VAL A 65 -4.49 2.92 10.28
N LEU A 66 -5.75 2.65 9.93
CA LEU A 66 -6.34 1.31 10.01
C LEU A 66 -6.27 0.51 8.70
N HIS A 67 -5.74 1.06 7.61
CA HIS A 67 -5.83 0.43 6.28
C HIS A 67 -5.18 -0.96 6.17
N ASP A 68 -4.11 -1.19 6.92
CA ASP A 68 -3.39 -2.47 6.97
C ASP A 68 -3.89 -3.40 8.08
N VAL A 69 -4.83 -2.93 8.92
CA VAL A 69 -5.45 -3.78 9.95
C VAL A 69 -6.33 -4.83 9.26
N GLY A 70 -5.95 -6.09 9.45
CA GLY A 70 -6.65 -7.19 8.81
C GLY A 70 -6.13 -7.53 7.41
N ASP A 71 -4.95 -7.05 7.00
CA ASP A 71 -4.39 -7.47 5.72
C ASP A 71 -4.17 -9.01 5.67
N PRO A 72 -4.55 -9.68 4.56
CA PRO A 72 -4.40 -11.13 4.41
C PRO A 72 -2.98 -11.66 4.59
N LYS A 73 -1.95 -10.82 4.47
CA LYS A 73 -0.56 -11.20 4.76
C LYS A 73 -0.34 -11.66 6.21
N TYR A 74 -1.20 -11.23 7.14
CA TYR A 74 -1.01 -11.46 8.58
C TYR A 74 -2.15 -12.24 9.23
N THR A 75 -3.34 -12.24 8.63
CA THR A 75 -4.51 -12.91 9.21
C THR A 75 -5.39 -13.53 8.13
N SER A 76 -5.89 -14.73 8.42
CA SER A 76 -6.85 -15.43 7.57
C SER A 76 -8.26 -14.83 7.63
N ASN A 77 -8.56 -14.00 8.63
CA ASN A 77 -9.87 -13.36 8.78
C ASN A 77 -9.73 -11.86 9.09
N GLY A 78 -9.26 -11.13 8.07
CA GLY A 78 -9.00 -9.69 8.13
C GLY A 78 -10.17 -8.85 8.62
N VAL A 79 -11.37 -9.12 8.11
CA VAL A 79 -12.59 -8.38 8.48
C VAL A 79 -12.88 -8.54 9.98
N LYS A 80 -12.73 -9.74 10.53
CA LYS A 80 -12.94 -9.97 11.96
C LYS A 80 -11.95 -9.17 12.83
N VAL A 81 -10.68 -9.11 12.42
CA VAL A 81 -9.65 -8.35 13.14
C VAL A 81 -9.96 -6.85 13.09
N LEU A 82 -10.26 -6.32 11.91
CA LEU A 82 -10.65 -4.92 11.74
C LEU A 82 -11.87 -4.58 12.59
N ASN A 83 -12.90 -5.42 12.57
CA ASN A 83 -14.10 -5.21 13.37
C ASN A 83 -13.81 -5.22 14.87
N GLY A 84 -12.95 -6.11 15.35
CA GLY A 84 -12.54 -6.10 16.76
C GLY A 84 -11.88 -4.79 17.18
N VAL A 85 -11.05 -4.20 16.31
CA VAL A 85 -10.43 -2.89 16.58
C VAL A 85 -11.47 -1.77 16.54
N LEU A 86 -12.40 -1.79 15.58
CA LEU A 86 -13.47 -0.80 15.48
C LEU A 86 -14.45 -0.87 16.65
N ASP A 87 -14.81 -2.08 17.09
CA ASP A 87 -15.68 -2.31 18.25
C ASP A 87 -15.05 -1.75 19.53
N GLN A 88 -13.72 -1.94 19.70
CA GLN A 88 -12.99 -1.38 20.84
C GLN A 88 -12.94 0.15 20.79
N LEU A 89 -12.60 0.74 19.64
CA LEU A 89 -12.61 2.20 19.47
C LEU A 89 -14.00 2.80 19.72
N GLN A 90 -15.07 2.09 19.36
CA GLN A 90 -16.43 2.50 19.62
C GLN A 90 -16.79 2.38 21.12
N ALA A 91 -16.42 1.27 21.76
CA ALA A 91 -16.65 1.05 23.19
C ALA A 91 -15.95 2.11 24.05
N ASP A 92 -14.76 2.55 23.64
CA ASP A 92 -13.98 3.60 24.29
C ASP A 92 -14.47 5.03 23.96
N GLY A 93 -15.50 5.16 23.11
CA GLY A 93 -16.09 6.45 22.75
C GLY A 93 -15.25 7.29 21.78
N HIS A 94 -14.27 6.68 21.09
CA HIS A 94 -13.42 7.37 20.13
C HIS A 94 -14.07 7.53 18.76
N ILE A 95 -14.97 6.64 18.37
CA ILE A 95 -15.69 6.71 17.09
C ILE A 95 -17.18 6.35 17.27
N THR A 96 -18.02 6.89 16.38
CA THR A 96 -19.44 6.53 16.29
C THR A 96 -19.65 5.25 15.46
N PRO A 97 -20.80 4.57 15.59
CA PRO A 97 -21.13 3.42 14.73
C PRO A 97 -21.14 3.76 13.24
N GLY A 98 -21.57 4.97 12.87
CA GLY A 98 -21.53 5.44 11.48
C GLY A 98 -20.10 5.61 10.96
N GLN A 99 -19.19 6.12 11.80
CA GLN A 99 -17.77 6.19 11.46
C GLN A 99 -17.16 4.79 11.32
N ALA A 100 -17.45 3.86 12.23
CA ALA A 100 -16.95 2.49 12.16
C ALA A 100 -17.35 1.79 10.85
N GLN A 101 -18.63 1.89 10.45
CA GLN A 101 -19.11 1.33 9.18
C GLN A 101 -18.41 1.96 7.97
N ARG A 102 -18.23 3.28 7.99
CA ARG A 102 -17.58 4.02 6.91
C ARG A 102 -16.08 3.70 6.82
N ILE A 103 -15.37 3.60 7.95
CA ILE A 103 -13.97 3.17 8.01
C ILE A 103 -13.83 1.76 7.40
N GLN A 104 -14.66 0.81 7.82
CA GLN A 104 -14.62 -0.55 7.27
C GLN A 104 -14.83 -0.53 5.74
N ALA A 105 -15.82 0.22 5.25
CA ALA A 105 -16.09 0.32 3.82
C ALA A 105 -14.90 0.90 3.05
N VAL A 106 -14.25 1.95 3.56
CA VAL A 106 -13.09 2.58 2.92
C VAL A 106 -11.88 1.65 2.96
N VAL A 107 -11.51 1.13 4.13
CA VAL A 107 -10.32 0.28 4.34
C VAL A 107 -10.34 -0.94 3.42
N LEU A 108 -11.50 -1.60 3.28
CA LEU A 108 -11.65 -2.75 2.39
C LEU A 108 -11.51 -2.46 0.88
N ARG A 109 -11.34 -1.18 0.49
CA ARG A 109 -11.16 -0.72 -0.90
C ARG A 109 -9.80 -0.06 -1.15
N VAL A 110 -8.97 0.14 -0.12
CA VAL A 110 -7.69 0.86 -0.22
C VAL A 110 -6.69 0.09 -1.06
N SER A 111 -6.47 -1.19 -0.77
CA SER A 111 -5.36 -1.95 -1.36
C SER A 111 -5.41 -2.02 -2.90
N PHE A 112 -4.24 -2.07 -3.54
CA PHE A 112 -4.10 -2.19 -4.99
C PHE A 112 -4.94 -3.32 -5.60
N ARG A 113 -4.92 -4.51 -4.97
CA ARG A 113 -5.65 -5.71 -5.41
C ARG A 113 -7.15 -5.49 -5.56
N GLU A 114 -7.71 -4.55 -4.81
CA GLU A 114 -9.14 -4.25 -4.85
C GLU A 114 -9.55 -3.48 -6.11
N GLU A 115 -8.58 -2.94 -6.86
CA GLU A 115 -8.83 -2.30 -8.16
C GLU A 115 -8.71 -3.25 -9.35
N LEU A 116 -8.26 -4.48 -9.13
CA LEU A 116 -8.23 -5.51 -10.16
C LEU A 116 -9.65 -6.05 -10.36
N PRO A 117 -9.96 -6.65 -11.52
CA PRO A 117 -11.26 -7.29 -11.73
C PRO A 117 -11.58 -8.30 -10.61
N GLY A 118 -12.79 -8.21 -10.07
CA GLY A 118 -13.23 -9.00 -8.91
C GLY A 118 -12.84 -8.41 -7.54
N GLY A 119 -12.19 -7.25 -7.51
CA GLY A 119 -11.95 -6.47 -6.29
C GLY A 119 -13.14 -5.61 -5.88
N MET A 120 -13.08 -5.05 -4.67
CA MET A 120 -14.18 -4.26 -4.09
C MET A 120 -14.24 -2.80 -4.56
N PHE A 121 -13.16 -2.26 -5.15
CA PHE A 121 -13.09 -0.86 -5.53
C PHE A 121 -13.78 -0.62 -6.89
N THR A 122 -14.59 0.43 -6.94
CA THR A 122 -15.19 0.97 -8.15
C THR A 122 -14.92 2.47 -8.26
N PRO A 123 -14.88 3.06 -9.47
CA PRO A 123 -14.71 4.51 -9.62
C PRO A 123 -15.79 5.33 -8.88
N GLY A 124 -17.01 4.80 -8.74
CA GLY A 124 -18.10 5.45 -8.01
C GLY A 124 -17.84 5.59 -6.51
N ASP A 125 -17.01 4.73 -5.91
CA ASP A 125 -16.67 4.81 -4.50
C ASP A 125 -15.94 6.12 -4.15
N LEU A 126 -15.23 6.75 -5.10
CA LEU A 126 -14.58 8.05 -4.88
C LEU A 126 -15.58 9.20 -4.71
N LEU A 127 -16.81 9.05 -5.21
CA LEU A 127 -17.89 10.01 -5.01
C LEU A 127 -18.59 9.77 -3.66
N THR A 128 -18.72 8.50 -3.27
CA THR A 128 -19.34 8.09 -2.00
C THR A 128 -18.44 8.40 -0.80
N TYR A 129 -17.13 8.20 -0.96
CA TYR A 129 -16.12 8.33 0.10
C TYR A 129 -15.00 9.29 -0.35
N PRO A 130 -15.13 10.61 -0.13
CA PRO A 130 -14.10 11.59 -0.47
C PRO A 130 -12.72 11.29 0.13
N GLU A 131 -12.68 10.63 1.29
CA GLU A 131 -11.45 10.22 1.97
C GLU A 131 -10.71 9.05 1.30
N LEU A 132 -11.39 8.25 0.47
CA LEU A 132 -10.81 7.04 -0.13
C LEU A 132 -9.67 7.38 -1.09
N GLY A 133 -9.85 8.41 -1.93
CA GLY A 133 -8.82 8.88 -2.86
C GLY A 133 -7.49 9.22 -2.17
N PRO A 134 -7.49 10.15 -1.18
CA PRO A 134 -6.29 10.47 -0.39
C PRO A 134 -5.58 9.26 0.22
N VAL A 135 -6.32 8.39 0.91
CA VAL A 135 -5.75 7.22 1.62
C VAL A 135 -5.12 6.25 0.64
N LYS A 136 -5.82 5.98 -0.46
CA LYS A 136 -5.40 5.06 -1.50
C LYS A 136 -4.17 5.55 -2.27
N ASP A 137 -4.11 6.84 -2.57
CA ASP A 137 -2.93 7.44 -3.18
C ASP A 137 -1.74 7.45 -2.21
N ALA A 138 -1.97 7.74 -0.93
CA ALA A 138 -0.92 7.76 0.08
C ALA A 138 -0.26 6.37 0.28
N ASP A 139 -1.06 5.31 0.40
CA ASP A 139 -0.57 3.93 0.46
C ASP A 139 0.27 3.57 -0.78
N GLN A 140 -0.26 3.84 -1.98
CA GLN A 140 0.45 3.54 -3.22
C GLN A 140 1.69 4.40 -3.42
N LEU A 141 1.69 5.65 -2.96
CA LEU A 141 2.86 6.52 -3.00
C LEU A 141 3.99 5.96 -2.15
N ASP A 142 3.71 5.44 -0.95
CA ASP A 142 4.73 4.84 -0.08
C ASP A 142 5.35 3.56 -0.67
N ALA A 143 4.65 2.89 -1.58
CA ALA A 143 5.15 1.75 -2.34
C ALA A 143 6.07 2.12 -3.52
N ILE A 144 6.19 3.40 -3.89
CA ILE A 144 7.02 3.87 -5.02
C ILE A 144 8.09 4.90 -4.60
N GLY A 145 9.04 5.16 -5.49
CA GLY A 145 10.20 6.02 -5.24
C GLY A 145 11.27 5.32 -4.40
N ALA A 146 12.15 6.09 -3.77
CA ALA A 146 13.29 5.57 -3.01
C ALA A 146 12.87 4.63 -1.86
N ILE A 147 11.83 5.00 -1.11
CA ILE A 147 11.27 4.15 -0.05
C ILE A 147 10.66 2.87 -0.63
N GLY A 148 9.93 2.97 -1.75
CA GLY A 148 9.39 1.81 -2.46
C GLY A 148 10.47 0.83 -2.90
N ILE A 149 11.58 1.32 -3.44
CA ILE A 149 12.75 0.50 -3.80
C ILE A 149 13.28 -0.23 -2.57
N ALA A 150 13.59 0.49 -1.49
CA ALA A 150 14.14 -0.11 -0.27
C ALA A 150 13.21 -1.17 0.32
N ARG A 151 11.90 -0.88 0.40
CA ARG A 151 10.88 -1.82 0.90
C ARG A 151 10.79 -3.07 0.05
N THR A 152 10.86 -2.93 -1.27
CA THR A 152 10.75 -4.06 -2.22
C THR A 152 11.92 -5.02 -2.04
N PHE A 153 13.15 -4.52 -1.95
CA PHE A 153 14.32 -5.38 -1.70
C PHE A 153 14.39 -5.94 -0.30
N ALA A 154 13.99 -5.17 0.73
CA ALA A 154 13.90 -5.68 2.09
C ALA A 154 12.90 -6.85 2.20
N PHE A 155 11.71 -6.70 1.60
CA PHE A 155 10.69 -7.75 1.57
C PHE A 155 11.11 -8.94 0.72
N GLY A 156 11.71 -8.69 -0.45
CA GLY A 156 12.27 -9.75 -1.30
C GLY A 156 13.32 -10.58 -0.57
N GLY A 157 14.26 -9.94 0.13
CA GLY A 157 15.27 -10.61 0.95
C GLY A 157 14.67 -11.40 2.12
N ALA A 158 13.66 -10.85 2.81
CA ALA A 158 12.96 -11.57 3.89
C ALA A 158 12.24 -12.84 3.39
N LEU A 159 11.82 -12.86 2.12
CA LEU A 159 11.23 -14.01 1.45
C LEU A 159 12.26 -14.93 0.76
N GLY A 160 13.56 -14.65 0.89
CA GLY A 160 14.61 -15.43 0.22
C GLY A 160 14.57 -15.34 -1.30
N ARG A 161 13.96 -14.29 -1.87
CA ARG A 161 13.90 -14.09 -3.32
C ARG A 161 15.23 -13.59 -3.85
N GLU A 162 15.59 -14.04 -5.04
CA GLU A 162 16.67 -13.44 -5.81
C GLU A 162 16.35 -11.97 -6.10
N MET A 163 17.40 -11.15 -6.20
CA MET A 163 17.23 -9.76 -6.62
C MET A 163 16.84 -9.67 -8.09
N TYR A 164 17.40 -10.55 -8.94
CA TYR A 164 17.20 -10.61 -10.38
C TYR A 164 17.57 -11.99 -10.92
N SER A 165 16.77 -12.52 -11.85
CA SER A 165 17.04 -13.78 -12.55
C SER A 165 17.15 -13.56 -14.06
N SER A 166 18.28 -13.96 -14.67
CA SER A 166 18.52 -13.84 -16.11
C SER A 166 17.61 -14.76 -16.95
N GLU A 167 17.22 -15.92 -16.40
CA GLU A 167 16.25 -16.83 -17.03
C GLU A 167 14.85 -16.21 -17.09
N MET A 168 14.47 -15.46 -16.05
CA MET A 168 13.23 -14.69 -16.04
C MET A 168 13.30 -13.53 -17.05
N ALA A 169 14.41 -12.81 -17.13
CA ALA A 169 14.58 -11.75 -18.14
C ALA A 169 14.49 -12.28 -19.58
N ALA A 170 15.04 -13.47 -19.86
CA ALA A 170 15.01 -14.09 -21.19
C ALA A 170 13.62 -14.63 -21.58
N SER A 171 12.93 -15.30 -20.65
CA SER A 171 11.60 -15.88 -20.88
C SER A 171 10.49 -14.86 -21.08
N HIS A 172 10.66 -13.64 -20.57
CA HIS A 172 9.66 -12.58 -20.64
C HIS A 172 9.88 -11.60 -21.80
N GLY A 173 10.76 -11.95 -22.75
CA GLY A 173 11.12 -11.13 -23.90
C GLY A 173 12.12 -10.04 -23.50
N ALA A 174 13.38 -10.28 -23.84
CA ALA A 174 14.54 -9.44 -23.52
C ALA A 174 14.51 -8.06 -24.23
N GLY A 175 13.52 -7.25 -23.91
CA GLY A 175 13.48 -5.83 -24.15
C GLY A 175 12.94 -5.16 -22.89
N LEU A 176 13.82 -4.47 -22.15
CA LEU A 176 13.47 -3.44 -21.16
C LEU A 176 12.57 -2.32 -21.74
N GLU A 177 12.23 -2.41 -23.04
CA GLU A 177 11.25 -1.60 -23.74
C GLU A 177 9.84 -1.75 -23.15
N ASN A 178 9.45 -2.93 -22.65
CA ASN A 178 8.16 -3.11 -22.00
C ASN A 178 8.27 -2.89 -20.48
N ARG A 179 8.42 -1.62 -20.09
CA ARG A 179 8.59 -1.19 -18.68
C ARG A 179 7.49 -1.66 -17.73
N ARG A 180 6.34 -2.12 -18.26
CA ARG A 180 5.14 -2.51 -17.52
C ARG A 180 4.60 -3.82 -18.10
N ARG A 181 4.64 -4.89 -17.32
CA ARG A 181 4.04 -6.17 -17.73
C ARG A 181 2.51 -6.07 -17.68
N PRO A 182 1.77 -6.93 -18.39
CA PRO A 182 0.32 -6.98 -18.23
C PRO A 182 -0.05 -7.22 -16.76
N LEU A 183 -0.98 -6.41 -16.24
CA LEU A 183 -1.54 -6.64 -14.92
C LEU A 183 -2.31 -7.97 -14.91
N PRO A 184 -2.41 -8.67 -13.76
CA PRO A 184 -3.22 -9.86 -13.63
C PRO A 184 -4.67 -9.61 -14.05
N ALA A 185 -5.30 -10.59 -14.69
CA ALA A 185 -6.66 -10.49 -15.18
C ALA A 185 -7.70 -10.43 -14.05
N SER A 186 -7.33 -10.82 -12.82
CA SER A 186 -8.21 -10.72 -11.65
C SER A 186 -7.46 -10.59 -10.33
N LYS A 187 -8.18 -10.19 -9.28
CA LYS A 187 -7.72 -10.24 -7.88
C LYS A 187 -7.30 -11.66 -7.46
N ILE A 188 -8.02 -12.69 -7.91
CA ILE A 188 -7.72 -14.09 -7.58
C ILE A 188 -6.37 -14.49 -8.16
N GLU A 189 -6.12 -14.13 -9.41
CA GLU A 189 -4.84 -14.41 -10.07
C GLU A 189 -3.68 -13.68 -9.39
N TYR A 190 -3.86 -12.39 -9.03
CA TYR A 190 -2.86 -11.63 -8.29
C TYR A 190 -2.52 -12.25 -6.93
N LEU A 191 -3.53 -12.75 -6.20
CA LEU A 191 -3.33 -13.43 -4.92
C LEU A 191 -2.63 -14.78 -5.10
N ALA A 192 -2.97 -15.53 -6.15
CA ALA A 192 -2.32 -16.80 -6.46
C ALA A 192 -0.84 -16.63 -6.82
N SER A 193 -0.48 -15.60 -7.59
CA SER A 193 0.93 -15.31 -7.95
C SER A 193 1.75 -14.72 -6.81
N SER A 194 1.08 -14.05 -5.85
CA SER A 194 1.70 -13.52 -4.65
C SER A 194 1.71 -14.51 -3.48
N ALA A 195 1.12 -15.69 -3.64
CA ALA A 195 1.00 -16.69 -2.59
C ALA A 195 2.38 -17.23 -2.18
N VAL A 196 2.61 -17.24 -0.88
CA VAL A 196 3.83 -17.76 -0.27
C VAL A 196 3.61 -19.24 0.04
N SER A 197 4.51 -20.11 -0.44
CA SER A 197 4.54 -21.51 -0.04
C SER A 197 5.65 -21.71 1.01
N VAL A 198 5.46 -22.68 1.90
CA VAL A 198 6.48 -23.07 2.87
C VAL A 198 6.83 -24.52 2.57
N GLU A 199 8.03 -24.75 2.07
CA GLU A 199 8.56 -26.09 1.82
C GLU A 199 9.82 -26.26 2.70
N ASN A 200 9.88 -27.34 3.49
CA ASN A 200 11.02 -27.67 4.37
C ASN A 200 11.46 -26.56 5.33
N GLY A 201 10.52 -25.75 5.85
CA GLY A 201 10.82 -24.65 6.77
C GLY A 201 11.49 -23.44 6.11
N GLN A 202 11.67 -23.47 4.79
CA GLN A 202 12.02 -22.32 3.98
C GLN A 202 10.77 -21.78 3.30
N THR A 203 10.59 -20.47 3.42
CA THR A 203 9.55 -19.74 2.72
C THR A 203 9.97 -19.61 1.26
N THR A 204 9.34 -20.38 0.35
CA THR A 204 9.58 -20.29 -1.09
C THR A 204 8.34 -19.71 -1.74
N THR A 205 8.49 -18.59 -2.44
CA THR A 205 7.39 -18.06 -3.24
C THR A 205 7.49 -18.62 -4.65
N LYS A 206 6.37 -19.08 -5.23
CA LYS A 206 6.22 -19.26 -6.70
C LYS A 206 6.20 -17.91 -7.44
N GLY A 207 6.98 -16.95 -6.95
CA GLY A 207 7.04 -15.58 -7.40
C GLY A 207 8.30 -15.32 -8.19
N HIS A 208 8.20 -14.37 -9.12
CA HIS A 208 9.34 -13.83 -9.84
C HIS A 208 10.37 -13.20 -8.88
N ASP A 209 11.57 -12.93 -9.39
CA ASP A 209 12.60 -12.20 -8.65
C ASP A 209 12.11 -10.82 -8.17
N THR A 210 12.87 -10.24 -7.26
CA THR A 210 12.52 -8.97 -6.61
C THR A 210 12.36 -7.83 -7.61
N LEU A 211 13.23 -7.74 -8.62
CA LEU A 211 13.17 -6.70 -9.64
C LEU A 211 11.90 -6.83 -10.50
N THR A 212 11.45 -8.05 -10.79
CA THR A 212 10.24 -8.30 -11.57
C THR A 212 8.99 -7.70 -10.92
N HIS A 213 8.95 -7.58 -9.59
CA HIS A 213 7.85 -6.92 -8.87
C HIS A 213 7.66 -5.44 -9.30
N PHE A 214 8.72 -4.77 -9.74
CA PHE A 214 8.63 -3.42 -10.28
C PHE A 214 7.76 -3.39 -11.53
N HIS A 215 7.98 -4.34 -12.44
CA HIS A 215 7.28 -4.44 -13.71
C HIS A 215 5.86 -4.98 -13.57
N ASP A 216 5.62 -5.89 -12.63
CA ASP A 216 4.30 -6.50 -12.40
C ASP A 216 3.33 -5.58 -11.66
N LYS A 217 3.85 -4.64 -10.86
CA LYS A 217 3.02 -3.80 -10.00
C LYS A 217 3.50 -2.37 -9.88
N LEU A 218 4.70 -2.14 -9.38
CA LEU A 218 5.07 -0.81 -8.84
C LEU A 218 5.07 0.27 -9.93
N LEU A 219 5.57 -0.05 -11.12
CA LEU A 219 5.60 0.87 -12.26
C LEU A 219 4.21 1.18 -12.81
N HIS A 220 3.15 0.44 -12.43
CA HIS A 220 1.77 0.77 -12.77
C HIS A 220 1.13 1.79 -11.84
N LEU A 221 1.62 1.92 -10.60
CA LEU A 221 0.92 2.65 -9.54
C LEU A 221 0.77 4.15 -9.85
N ALA A 222 1.78 4.78 -10.43
CA ALA A 222 1.74 6.21 -10.72
C ALA A 222 0.60 6.61 -11.67
N ALA A 223 0.26 5.75 -12.63
CA ALA A 223 -0.85 5.98 -13.56
C ALA A 223 -2.24 5.72 -12.93
N ARG A 224 -2.27 5.12 -11.74
CA ARG A 224 -3.50 4.71 -11.06
C ARG A 224 -3.88 5.63 -9.90
N MET A 225 -3.11 6.68 -9.64
CA MET A 225 -3.41 7.68 -8.61
C MET A 225 -4.75 8.37 -8.87
N LYS A 226 -5.59 8.46 -7.85
CA LYS A 226 -6.97 8.95 -7.88
C LYS A 226 -7.02 10.47 -7.85
N THR A 227 -6.10 11.10 -7.13
CA THR A 227 -6.10 12.52 -6.81
C THR A 227 -5.10 13.29 -7.68
N SER A 228 -5.32 14.59 -7.90
CA SER A 228 -4.38 15.44 -8.64
C SER A 228 -3.03 15.57 -7.93
N GLU A 229 -3.05 15.78 -6.61
CA GLU A 229 -1.86 15.85 -5.76
C GLU A 229 -1.10 14.50 -5.75
N GLY A 230 -1.81 13.38 -5.65
CA GLY A 230 -1.23 12.05 -5.73
C GLY A 230 -0.54 11.79 -7.07
N ARG A 231 -1.18 12.15 -8.19
CA ARG A 231 -0.57 12.10 -9.53
C ARG A 231 0.70 12.95 -9.62
N ALA A 232 0.68 14.17 -9.07
CA ALA A 232 1.82 15.07 -9.09
C ALA A 232 3.01 14.49 -8.32
N LEU A 233 2.76 13.97 -7.10
CA LEU A 233 3.77 13.32 -6.27
C LEU A 233 4.33 12.05 -6.89
N ALA A 234 3.47 11.25 -7.53
CA ALA A 234 3.85 9.98 -8.12
C ALA A 234 4.78 10.15 -9.33
N LYS A 235 4.66 11.26 -10.08
CA LYS A 235 5.49 11.51 -11.28
C LYS A 235 6.99 11.45 -10.97
N ALA A 236 7.43 12.16 -9.93
CA ALA A 236 8.85 12.18 -9.56
C ALA A 236 9.31 10.82 -8.99
N ARG A 237 8.47 10.17 -8.17
CA ARG A 237 8.78 8.84 -7.60
C ARG A 237 8.88 7.77 -8.68
N HIS A 238 8.01 7.80 -9.69
CA HIS A 238 8.01 6.89 -10.83
C HIS A 238 9.27 7.06 -11.67
N ALA A 239 9.61 8.30 -12.04
CA ALA A 239 10.82 8.57 -12.84
C ALA A 239 12.11 8.10 -12.14
N PHE A 240 12.18 8.25 -10.82
CA PHE A 240 13.30 7.73 -10.03
C PHE A 240 13.37 6.20 -10.09
N MET A 241 12.24 5.50 -9.98
CA MET A 241 12.21 4.03 -10.08
C MET A 241 12.60 3.53 -11.46
N GLU A 242 12.14 4.18 -12.53
CA GLU A 242 12.55 3.81 -13.89
C GLU A 242 14.07 3.93 -14.07
N SER A 243 14.65 5.02 -13.55
CA SER A 243 16.10 5.25 -13.61
C SER A 243 16.85 4.18 -12.81
N PHE A 244 16.38 3.89 -11.58
CA PHE A 244 16.94 2.85 -10.73
C PHE A 244 16.90 1.46 -11.39
N VAL A 245 15.76 1.07 -11.97
CA VAL A 245 15.62 -0.25 -12.62
C VAL A 245 16.55 -0.35 -13.83
N ALA A 246 16.65 0.71 -14.64
CA ALA A 246 17.54 0.72 -15.79
C ALA A 246 19.01 0.56 -15.35
N GLU A 247 19.46 1.36 -14.39
CA GLU A 247 20.82 1.32 -13.85
C GLU A 247 21.13 -0.02 -13.18
N PHE A 248 20.21 -0.54 -12.36
CA PHE A 248 20.35 -1.84 -11.71
C PHE A 248 20.59 -2.97 -12.73
N VAL A 249 19.85 -2.97 -13.84
CA VAL A 249 20.00 -4.00 -14.88
C VAL A 249 21.31 -3.86 -15.63
N GLU A 250 21.76 -2.64 -15.91
CA GLU A 250 23.08 -2.40 -16.51
C GLU A 250 24.21 -2.90 -15.61
N GLU A 251 24.17 -2.58 -14.31
CA GLU A 251 25.18 -3.00 -13.34
C GLU A 251 25.19 -4.53 -13.15
N ILE A 252 24.03 -5.16 -12.92
CA ILE A 252 23.98 -6.60 -12.63
C ILE A 252 24.32 -7.46 -13.85
N THR A 253 24.18 -6.91 -15.06
CA THR A 253 24.58 -7.59 -16.30
C THR A 253 26.00 -7.23 -16.76
N GLY A 254 26.73 -6.43 -15.99
CA GLY A 254 28.12 -6.03 -16.29
C GLY A 254 28.26 -5.10 -17.49
N LYS A 255 27.21 -4.35 -17.85
CA LYS A 255 27.23 -3.33 -18.92
C LYS A 255 27.70 -1.97 -18.42
N ARG A 256 27.77 -1.77 -17.10
CA ARG A 256 28.20 -0.56 -16.41
C ARG A 256 29.10 -0.89 -15.24
#